data_AF-G9N364-F1
#
_entry.id   AF-G9N364-F1
#
_cell.length_a   1.000
_cell.length_b   1.000
_cell.length_c   1.000
_cell.angle_alpha   90.00
_cell.angle_beta   90.00
_cell.angle_gamma   90.00
#
_symmetry.space_group_name_H-M   'P 1'
#
loop_
_entity.id
_entity.type
_entity.pdbx_description
1 polymer ?
#
loop_
_entity_poly.entity_id
_entity_poly.type
_entity_poly.pdbx_seq_one_letter_code
_entity_poly.pdbx_strand_id
1 'polypeptide(L)'
;MAAPSAKKRLVHHLDTPFSTTSWPEISLEDQDSILELLCHLLSPIGQHRRIHTKVSKGKRAAKREKQIKSKLNEEPNSAKIPTPPVPELSASVDVGFNSITKNLGSLTRPSDEAEKSHKGYSMIFVARGSQSQAFNQHFPQMVAAASRNLPDNEKIRLVGLSKPCSERIGSTLGIPRVSSVAVSRHAPGADALFAVVQNIVPPVDSPWLNETPSTVYKTTRIGSVETTVGTKRVKESN
;
A
#
# COMPACT_ATOMS: atom_id res chain seq x y z
N MET A 1 25.10 -43.99 -15.05
CA MET A 1 26.15 -43.00 -14.75
C MET A 1 25.51 -41.83 -14.02
N ALA A 2 25.94 -41.54 -12.78
CA ALA A 2 25.43 -40.41 -12.00
C ALA A 2 26.11 -39.10 -12.47
N ALA A 3 25.35 -38.01 -12.54
CA ALA A 3 25.86 -36.70 -12.92
C ALA A 3 26.94 -36.22 -11.93
N PRO A 4 28.03 -35.56 -12.38
CA PRO A 4 29.06 -35.06 -11.48
C PRO A 4 28.48 -34.01 -10.53
N SER A 5 28.78 -34.14 -9.24
CA SER A 5 28.33 -33.20 -8.22
C SER A 5 28.88 -31.80 -8.51
N ALA A 6 28.00 -30.82 -8.53
CA ALA A 6 28.37 -29.45 -8.84
C ALA A 6 29.24 -28.87 -7.72
N LYS A 7 30.35 -28.22 -8.08
CA LYS A 7 31.31 -27.68 -7.11
C LYS A 7 30.72 -26.44 -6.43
N LYS A 8 30.69 -26.44 -5.10
CA LYS A 8 30.30 -25.27 -4.32
C LYS A 8 31.48 -24.31 -4.15
N ARG A 9 31.21 -23.00 -4.21
CA ARG A 9 32.17 -21.93 -3.94
C ARG A 9 31.53 -20.91 -3.00
N LEU A 10 32.29 -20.48 -2.00
CA LEU A 10 31.90 -19.38 -1.13
C LEU A 10 32.05 -18.06 -1.91
N VAL A 11 30.97 -17.27 -1.95
CA VAL A 11 30.95 -15.93 -2.54
C VAL A 11 30.63 -14.93 -1.45
N HIS A 12 31.50 -13.92 -1.31
CA HIS A 12 31.28 -12.81 -0.40
C HIS A 12 30.47 -11.71 -1.10
N HIS A 13 29.51 -11.14 -0.39
CA HIS A 13 28.70 -10.01 -0.85
C HIS A 13 28.69 -8.92 0.22
N LEU A 14 28.60 -7.68 -0.22
CA LEU A 14 28.46 -6.52 0.66
C LEU A 14 26.97 -6.30 0.94
N ASP A 15 26.61 -6.15 2.20
CA ASP A 15 25.26 -5.80 2.64
C ASP A 15 25.22 -4.34 3.14
N THR A 16 24.05 -3.71 3.03
CA THR A 16 23.85 -2.29 3.35
C THR A 16 23.39 -2.11 4.80
N PRO A 17 24.18 -1.47 5.69
CA PRO A 17 23.81 -1.29 7.09
C PRO A 17 22.78 -0.16 7.35
N PHE A 18 22.35 0.53 6.27
CA PHE A 18 21.43 1.66 6.31
C PHE A 18 20.00 1.32 5.86
N SER A 19 19.77 0.14 5.26
CA SER A 19 18.51 -0.18 4.58
C SER A 19 17.45 -0.88 5.44
N THR A 20 17.69 -1.11 6.73
CA THR A 20 16.75 -1.83 7.59
C THR A 20 15.73 -0.90 8.24
N THR A 21 14.86 -0.28 7.44
CA THR A 21 13.60 0.24 7.99
C THR A 21 12.64 -0.92 8.16
N SER A 22 12.40 -1.32 9.41
CA SER A 22 11.47 -2.39 9.74
C SER A 22 10.03 -1.90 9.66
N TRP A 23 9.12 -2.83 9.37
CA TRP A 23 7.70 -2.58 9.60
C TRP A 23 7.43 -2.58 11.10
N PRO A 24 6.49 -1.76 11.58
CA PRO A 24 5.98 -1.90 12.94
C PRO A 24 5.49 -3.33 13.18
N GLU A 25 5.90 -3.91 14.30
CA GLU A 25 5.43 -5.22 14.74
C GLU A 25 4.11 -5.03 15.49
N ILE A 26 3.09 -5.79 15.10
CA ILE A 26 1.73 -5.70 15.62
C ILE A 26 1.25 -7.13 15.87
N SER A 27 0.63 -7.39 17.02
CA SER A 27 0.06 -8.69 17.32
C SER A 27 -1.06 -9.06 16.33
N LEU A 28 -1.39 -10.35 16.19
CA LEU A 28 -2.47 -10.77 15.28
C LEU A 28 -3.85 -10.30 15.77
N GLU A 29 -4.09 -10.34 17.09
CA GLU A 29 -5.34 -9.87 17.69
C GLU A 29 -5.57 -8.37 17.48
N ASP A 30 -4.51 -7.57 17.61
CA ASP A 30 -4.56 -6.14 17.32
C ASP A 30 -4.78 -5.87 15.82
N GLN A 31 -4.14 -6.65 14.95
CA GLN A 31 -4.35 -6.54 13.50
C GLN A 31 -5.82 -6.80 13.12
N ASP A 32 -6.46 -7.79 13.74
CA ASP A 32 -7.86 -8.12 13.49
C ASP A 32 -8.82 -7.06 14.03
N SER A 33 -8.55 -6.54 15.22
CA SER A 33 -9.32 -5.44 15.84
C SER A 33 -9.25 -4.15 15.00
N ILE A 34 -8.04 -3.79 14.57
CA ILE A 34 -7.80 -2.64 13.68
C ILE A 34 -8.51 -2.85 12.33
N LEU A 35 -8.45 -4.06 11.77
CA LEU A 35 -9.09 -4.39 10.51
C LEU A 35 -10.62 -4.29 10.59
N GLU A 36 -11.20 -4.73 11.70
CA GLU A 36 -12.65 -4.63 11.92
C GLU A 36 -13.11 -3.17 11.98
N LEU A 37 -12.42 -2.34 12.77
CA LEU A 37 -12.68 -0.90 12.85
C LEU A 37 -12.53 -0.22 11.49
N LEU A 38 -11.48 -0.58 10.73
CA LEU A 38 -11.28 -0.10 9.37
C LEU A 38 -12.45 -0.51 8.46
N CYS A 39 -12.94 -1.74 8.54
CA CYS A 39 -14.07 -2.19 7.74
C CYS A 39 -15.36 -1.44 8.11
N HIS A 40 -15.61 -1.16 9.40
CA HIS A 40 -16.74 -0.33 9.81
C HIS A 40 -16.66 1.08 9.23
N LEU A 41 -15.47 1.71 9.28
CA LEU A 41 -15.23 3.02 8.69
C LEU A 41 -15.51 3.02 7.17
N LEU A 42 -15.06 1.99 6.44
CA LEU A 42 -15.15 1.94 4.98
C LEU A 42 -16.52 1.47 4.44
N SER A 43 -17.37 0.89 5.29
CA SER A 43 -18.67 0.32 4.92
C SER A 43 -19.59 1.30 4.16
N PRO A 44 -19.76 2.57 4.58
CA PRO A 44 -20.61 3.53 3.87
C PRO A 44 -20.15 3.79 2.43
N ILE A 45 -18.84 3.82 2.19
CA ILE A 45 -18.26 4.01 0.85
C ILE A 45 -18.64 2.82 -0.05
N GLY A 46 -18.55 1.61 0.49
CA GLY A 46 -18.93 0.39 -0.22
C GLY A 46 -20.41 0.30 -0.54
N GLN A 47 -21.27 0.60 0.42
CA GLN A 47 -22.72 0.64 0.23
C GLN A 47 -23.09 1.61 -0.90
N HIS A 48 -22.55 2.83 -0.85
CA HIS A 48 -22.75 3.83 -1.90
C HIS A 48 -22.30 3.31 -3.28
N ARG A 49 -21.12 2.68 -3.36
CA ARG A 49 -20.63 2.10 -4.62
C ARG A 49 -21.51 0.96 -5.13
N ARG A 50 -22.01 0.08 -4.27
CA ARG A 50 -22.88 -1.03 -4.68
C ARG A 50 -24.21 -0.55 -5.24
N ILE A 51 -24.77 0.52 -4.67
CA ILE A 51 -26.06 1.07 -5.08
C ILE A 51 -25.92 1.93 -6.34
N HIS A 52 -24.86 2.73 -6.45
CA HIS A 52 -24.76 3.78 -7.48
C HIS A 52 -23.70 3.54 -8.57
N THR A 53 -22.69 2.70 -8.33
CA THR A 53 -21.66 2.42 -9.33
C THR A 53 -22.13 1.29 -10.24
N LYS A 54 -22.37 1.60 -11.51
CA LYS A 54 -22.66 0.57 -12.53
C LYS A 54 -21.43 -0.29 -12.75
N VAL A 55 -21.55 -1.58 -12.48
CA VAL A 55 -20.49 -2.55 -12.77
C VAL A 55 -20.24 -2.56 -14.27
N SER A 56 -18.98 -2.38 -14.67
CA SER A 56 -18.57 -2.51 -16.07
C SER A 56 -18.80 -3.95 -16.53
N LYS A 57 -19.82 -4.18 -17.37
CA LYS A 57 -20.06 -5.48 -18.03
C LYS A 57 -19.03 -5.80 -19.13
N GLY A 58 -18.02 -4.95 -19.31
CA GLY A 58 -16.96 -5.09 -20.32
C GLY A 58 -17.35 -4.60 -21.72
N LYS A 59 -16.34 -4.37 -22.57
CA LYS A 59 -16.51 -3.76 -23.90
C LYS A 59 -17.49 -4.55 -24.81
N ARG A 60 -17.48 -5.89 -24.73
CA ARG A 60 -18.34 -6.75 -25.55
C ARG A 60 -19.82 -6.68 -25.14
N ALA A 61 -20.11 -6.65 -23.84
CA ALA A 61 -21.49 -6.50 -23.36
C ALA A 61 -22.03 -5.10 -23.64
N ALA A 62 -21.20 -4.06 -23.48
CA ALA A 62 -21.57 -2.69 -23.83
C ALA A 62 -21.91 -2.53 -25.33
N LYS A 63 -21.15 -3.19 -26.23
CA LYS A 63 -21.45 -3.20 -27.67
C LYS A 63 -22.77 -3.92 -27.98
N ARG A 64 -23.07 -5.02 -27.28
CA ARG A 64 -24.35 -5.74 -27.41
C ARG A 64 -25.53 -4.91 -26.89
N GLU A 65 -25.42 -4.30 -25.72
CA GLU A 65 -26.47 -3.39 -25.18
C GLU A 65 -26.70 -2.20 -26.11
N LYS A 66 -25.65 -1.62 -26.71
CA LYS A 66 -25.80 -0.53 -27.68
C LYS A 66 -26.53 -0.96 -28.95
N GLN A 67 -26.25 -2.17 -29.46
CA GLN A 67 -26.95 -2.75 -30.63
C GLN A 67 -28.41 -3.13 -30.33
N ILE A 68 -28.70 -3.57 -29.11
CA ILE A 68 -30.06 -3.88 -28.66
C ILE A 68 -30.86 -2.59 -28.48
N LYS A 69 -30.29 -1.58 -27.84
CA LYS A 69 -30.94 -0.25 -27.69
C LYS A 69 -31.18 0.46 -29.02
N SER A 70 -30.27 0.33 -29.99
CA SER A 70 -30.49 0.87 -31.34
C SER A 70 -31.57 0.14 -32.14
N LYS A 71 -31.92 -1.10 -31.76
CA LYS A 71 -33.00 -1.87 -32.40
C LYS A 71 -34.37 -1.65 -31.75
N LEU A 72 -34.41 -1.16 -30.51
CA LEU A 72 -35.64 -1.03 -29.72
C LEU A 72 -36.25 0.39 -29.71
N ASN A 73 -35.63 1.40 -30.35
CA ASN A 73 -36.15 2.78 -30.40
C ASN A 73 -36.71 3.29 -29.05
N GLU A 74 -36.05 2.94 -27.94
CA GLU A 74 -36.40 3.47 -26.63
C GLU A 74 -35.77 4.85 -26.45
N GLU A 75 -36.60 5.89 -26.57
CA GLU A 75 -36.34 7.23 -26.05
C GLU A 75 -35.99 7.13 -24.54
N PRO A 76 -34.92 7.80 -24.06
CA PRO A 76 -34.44 7.61 -22.70
C PRO A 76 -35.28 8.43 -21.71
N ASN A 77 -36.53 8.03 -21.47
CA ASN A 77 -37.34 8.59 -20.39
C ASN A 77 -36.98 7.93 -19.05
N SER A 78 -35.69 8.00 -18.70
CA SER A 78 -35.21 7.68 -17.36
C SER A 78 -35.30 8.96 -16.54
N ALA A 79 -36.39 9.14 -15.80
CA ALA A 79 -36.47 10.12 -14.73
C ALA A 79 -35.16 10.08 -13.93
N LYS A 80 -34.38 11.17 -14.00
CA LYS A 80 -33.11 11.29 -13.29
C LYS A 80 -33.42 11.43 -11.81
N ILE A 81 -33.54 10.31 -11.11
CA ILE A 81 -33.51 10.29 -9.65
C ILE A 81 -32.22 11.04 -9.25
N PRO A 82 -32.28 12.09 -8.40
CA PRO A 82 -31.11 12.84 -8.03
C PRO A 82 -30.10 11.88 -7.39
N THR A 83 -28.91 11.82 -7.97
CA THR A 83 -27.80 11.04 -7.43
C THR A 83 -27.54 11.53 -6.01
N PRO A 84 -27.65 10.67 -4.98
CA PRO A 84 -27.36 11.09 -3.62
C PRO A 84 -25.89 11.57 -3.52
N PRO A 85 -25.61 12.47 -2.58
CA PRO A 85 -24.27 12.99 -2.40
C PRO A 85 -23.30 11.86 -2.05
N VAL A 86 -22.12 11.88 -2.68
CA VAL A 86 -21.04 10.97 -2.34
C VAL A 86 -20.70 11.12 -0.85
N PRO A 87 -20.45 10.02 -0.12
CA PRO A 87 -20.09 10.12 1.30
C PRO A 87 -18.85 11.01 1.46
N GLU A 88 -18.88 11.96 2.40
CA GLU A 88 -17.75 12.87 2.66
C GLU A 88 -16.45 12.11 2.92
N LEU A 89 -16.55 10.97 3.60
CA LEU A 89 -15.44 10.06 3.85
C LEU A 89 -14.72 9.58 2.57
N SER A 90 -15.41 9.52 1.43
CA SER A 90 -14.79 9.14 0.15
C SER A 90 -13.74 10.17 -0.33
N ALA A 91 -13.87 11.44 0.08
CA ALA A 91 -12.85 12.45 -0.16
C ALA A 91 -11.66 12.31 0.80
N SER A 92 -11.83 11.66 1.94
CA SER A 92 -10.80 11.52 2.98
C SER A 92 -10.03 10.19 2.91
N VAL A 93 -10.42 9.28 2.02
CA VAL A 93 -9.84 7.94 1.90
C VAL A 93 -9.32 7.70 0.49
N ASP A 94 -8.03 7.37 0.38
CA ASP A 94 -7.42 6.97 -0.88
C ASP A 94 -7.18 5.44 -0.90
N VAL A 95 -7.52 4.81 -2.02
CA VAL A 95 -7.41 3.36 -2.19
C VAL A 95 -6.41 3.04 -3.28
N GLY A 96 -5.47 2.14 -2.97
CA GLY A 96 -4.49 1.64 -3.91
C GLY A 96 -3.16 2.37 -3.89
N PHE A 97 -2.10 1.59 -4.13
CA PHE A 97 -0.72 2.00 -3.94
C PHE A 97 -0.34 3.24 -4.76
N ASN A 98 -0.72 3.30 -6.04
CA ASN A 98 -0.35 4.40 -6.92
C ASN A 98 -0.93 5.75 -6.48
N SER A 99 -2.10 5.75 -5.84
CA SER A 99 -2.68 6.99 -5.29
C SER A 99 -1.89 7.43 -4.06
N ILE A 100 -1.64 6.47 -3.17
CA ILE A 100 -0.95 6.70 -1.90
C ILE A 100 0.48 7.19 -2.14
N THR A 101 1.24 6.54 -3.03
CA THR A 101 2.64 6.93 -3.31
C THR A 101 2.76 8.28 -3.99
N LYS A 102 1.84 8.63 -4.89
CA LYS A 102 1.81 9.97 -5.48
C LYS A 102 1.61 11.03 -4.41
N ASN A 103 0.70 10.82 -3.46
CA ASN A 103 0.44 11.77 -2.40
C ASN A 103 1.60 11.82 -1.37
N LEU A 104 2.17 10.67 -1.00
CA LEU A 104 3.39 10.62 -0.18
C LEU A 104 4.54 11.40 -0.85
N GLY A 105 4.71 11.26 -2.17
CA GLY A 105 5.71 12.00 -2.93
C GLY A 105 5.43 13.49 -3.08
N SER A 106 4.18 13.95 -2.92
CA SER A 106 3.89 15.38 -2.79
C SER A 106 4.16 15.92 -1.39
N LEU A 107 3.95 15.12 -0.34
CA LEU A 107 4.21 15.52 1.05
C LEU A 107 5.71 15.73 1.35
N THR A 108 6.59 15.14 0.55
CA THR A 108 8.04 15.31 0.70
C THR A 108 8.60 16.55 -0.01
N ARG A 109 7.80 17.24 -0.83
CA ARG A 109 8.25 18.44 -1.55
C ARG A 109 8.25 19.67 -0.63
N PRO A 110 9.23 20.56 -0.76
CA PRO A 110 9.25 21.81 -0.01
C PRO A 110 8.04 22.68 -0.37
N SER A 111 7.56 23.44 0.61
CA SER A 111 6.26 24.12 0.68
C SER A 111 5.97 25.18 -0.39
N ASP A 112 6.96 25.61 -1.17
CA ASP A 112 6.79 26.69 -2.16
C ASP A 112 5.93 26.28 -3.38
N GLU A 113 5.66 24.97 -3.56
CA GLU A 113 4.73 24.46 -4.59
C GLU A 113 3.45 23.81 -4.00
N ALA A 114 3.25 23.88 -2.67
CA ALA A 114 2.25 23.09 -1.95
C ALA A 114 0.82 23.68 -1.92
N GLU A 115 0.49 24.61 -2.82
CA GLU A 115 -0.82 25.28 -2.86
C GLU A 115 -1.99 24.39 -3.35
N LYS A 116 -1.72 23.14 -3.76
CA LYS A 116 -2.77 22.20 -4.17
C LYS A 116 -3.18 21.26 -3.03
N SER A 117 -3.94 21.77 -2.06
CA SER A 117 -4.79 20.99 -1.13
C SER A 117 -4.34 19.53 -0.90
N HIS A 118 -3.13 19.32 -0.38
CA HIS A 118 -2.59 17.96 -0.22
C HIS A 118 -3.21 17.33 1.02
N LYS A 119 -3.89 16.19 0.84
CA LYS A 119 -4.47 15.44 1.96
C LYS A 119 -3.33 14.84 2.78
N GLY A 120 -3.05 15.41 3.96
CA GLY A 120 -2.15 14.79 4.92
C GLY A 120 -2.72 13.45 5.39
N TYR A 121 -1.93 12.39 5.31
CA TYR A 121 -2.31 11.08 5.84
C TYR A 121 -2.02 10.99 7.34
N SER A 122 -2.87 10.30 8.08
CA SER A 122 -2.62 9.92 9.47
C SER A 122 -2.23 8.44 9.59
N MET A 123 -2.84 7.59 8.77
CA MET A 123 -2.66 6.14 8.83
C MET A 123 -2.72 5.52 7.43
N ILE A 124 -1.90 4.49 7.21
CA ILE A 124 -1.83 3.74 5.96
C ILE A 124 -1.86 2.24 6.29
N PHE A 125 -2.81 1.54 5.68
CA PHE A 125 -3.00 0.10 5.84
C PHE A 125 -2.54 -0.62 4.59
N VAL A 126 -1.75 -1.69 4.75
CA VAL A 126 -1.20 -2.46 3.64
C VAL A 126 -1.34 -3.96 3.88
N ALA A 127 -1.91 -4.69 2.92
CA ALA A 127 -1.96 -6.14 2.89
C ALA A 127 -0.60 -6.74 2.44
N ARG A 128 0.34 -6.84 3.39
CA ARG A 128 1.76 -7.21 3.15
C ARG A 128 1.95 -8.54 2.45
N GLY A 129 1.13 -9.54 2.77
CA GLY A 129 1.30 -10.89 2.23
C GLY A 129 1.12 -11.00 0.71
N SER A 130 0.56 -9.97 0.05
CA SER A 130 0.31 -9.95 -1.39
C SER A 130 1.35 -9.18 -2.20
N GLN A 131 2.33 -8.56 -1.53
CA GLN A 131 3.28 -7.62 -2.14
C GLN A 131 4.68 -8.21 -2.29
N SER A 132 5.48 -7.62 -3.19
CA SER A 132 6.87 -8.04 -3.40
C SER A 132 7.77 -7.68 -2.21
N GLN A 133 8.88 -8.40 -2.06
CA GLN A 133 9.87 -8.09 -1.02
C GLN A 133 10.45 -6.68 -1.19
N ALA A 134 10.72 -6.25 -2.42
CA ALA A 134 11.20 -4.91 -2.72
C ALA A 134 10.23 -3.82 -2.24
N PHE A 135 8.92 -4.02 -2.46
CA PHE A 135 7.91 -3.11 -1.93
C PHE A 135 7.96 -3.07 -0.39
N ASN A 136 8.02 -4.23 0.26
CA ASN A 136 8.05 -4.30 1.72
C ASN A 136 9.32 -3.64 2.30
N GLN A 137 10.44 -3.59 1.59
CA GLN A 137 11.64 -2.90 2.06
C GLN A 137 11.56 -1.38 1.90
N HIS A 138 11.03 -0.89 0.78
CA HIS A 138 11.04 0.55 0.46
C HIS A 138 9.84 1.33 0.99
N PHE A 139 8.69 0.68 1.14
CA PHE A 139 7.48 1.41 1.50
C PHE A 139 7.54 2.09 2.88
N PRO A 140 8.06 1.43 3.95
CA PRO A 140 8.27 2.10 5.23
C PRO A 140 9.16 3.34 5.13
N GLN A 141 10.20 3.30 4.29
CA GLN A 141 11.10 4.44 4.06
C GLN A 141 10.36 5.62 3.41
N MET A 142 9.51 5.35 2.43
CA MET A 142 8.68 6.40 1.82
C MET A 142 7.74 7.05 2.82
N VAL A 143 7.13 6.26 3.71
CA VAL A 143 6.24 6.77 4.76
C VAL A 143 7.02 7.63 5.76
N ALA A 144 8.19 7.17 6.20
CA ALA A 144 9.07 7.92 7.09
C ALA A 144 9.54 9.24 6.47
N ALA A 145 9.88 9.25 5.18
CA ALA A 145 10.26 10.48 4.48
C ALA A 145 9.13 11.49 4.44
N ALA A 146 7.90 11.04 4.16
CA ALA A 146 6.71 11.89 4.13
C ALA A 146 6.28 12.37 5.52
N SER A 147 6.56 11.61 6.58
CA SER A 147 6.22 11.96 7.96
C SER A 147 7.30 12.78 8.67
N ARG A 148 8.47 12.97 8.07
CA ARG A 148 9.65 13.60 8.70
C ARG A 148 9.38 14.99 9.27
N ASN A 149 8.62 15.81 8.54
CA ASN A 149 8.35 17.19 8.92
C ASN A 149 7.12 17.33 9.86
N LEU A 150 6.50 16.20 10.23
CA LEU A 150 5.32 16.19 11.09
C LEU A 150 5.74 15.96 12.56
N PRO A 151 5.01 16.54 13.53
CA PRO A 151 5.25 16.24 14.94
C PRO A 151 4.92 14.78 15.26
N ASP A 152 5.51 14.21 16.32
CA ASP A 152 5.42 12.77 16.62
C ASP A 152 3.99 12.24 16.81
N ASN A 153 3.13 13.06 17.42
CA ASN A 153 1.69 12.81 17.59
C ASN A 153 0.97 12.61 16.25
N GLU A 154 1.52 13.26 15.23
CA GLU A 154 0.90 13.52 13.94
C GLU A 154 1.58 12.75 12.79
N LYS A 155 2.68 12.04 13.10
CA LYS A 155 3.40 11.18 12.17
C LYS A 155 2.51 10.06 11.63
N ILE A 156 2.68 9.78 10.35
CA ILE A 156 1.94 8.73 9.63
C ILE A 156 2.20 7.36 10.27
N ARG A 157 1.13 6.65 10.62
CA ARG A 157 1.18 5.27 11.15
C ARG A 157 1.04 4.26 10.02
N LEU A 158 1.97 3.32 9.92
CA LEU A 158 1.96 2.27 8.91
C LEU A 158 1.54 0.94 9.51
N VAL A 159 0.40 0.43 9.07
CA VAL A 159 -0.17 -0.83 9.54
C VAL A 159 0.03 -1.90 8.48
N GLY A 160 0.86 -2.89 8.82
CA GLY A 160 1.14 -4.04 7.98
C GLY A 160 0.25 -5.23 8.32
N LEU A 161 -0.71 -5.56 7.46
CA LEU A 161 -1.65 -6.67 7.64
C LEU A 161 -1.12 -7.96 7.00
N SER A 162 -1.10 -9.05 7.76
CA SER A 162 -0.35 -10.28 7.41
C SER A 162 -1.03 -11.21 6.38
N LYS A 163 -2.35 -11.51 6.45
CA LYS A 163 -3.28 -12.13 5.44
C LYS A 163 -4.53 -12.70 6.15
N PRO A 164 -5.77 -12.79 5.60
CA PRO A 164 -6.30 -12.45 4.26
C PRO A 164 -7.18 -11.17 4.26
N CYS A 165 -6.61 -10.04 4.68
CA CYS A 165 -7.38 -8.81 4.88
C CYS A 165 -7.82 -8.11 3.58
N SER A 166 -7.11 -8.34 2.47
CA SER A 166 -7.41 -7.71 1.17
C SER A 166 -8.79 -8.07 0.62
N GLU A 167 -9.26 -9.29 0.88
CA GLU A 167 -10.59 -9.74 0.45
C GLU A 167 -11.66 -9.11 1.33
N ARG A 168 -11.45 -9.06 2.65
CA ARG A 168 -12.37 -8.41 3.59
C ARG A 168 -12.52 -6.91 3.28
N ILE A 169 -11.40 -6.20 3.13
CA ILE A 169 -11.38 -4.78 2.74
C ILE A 169 -12.04 -4.58 1.36
N GLY A 170 -11.72 -5.45 0.39
CA GLY A 170 -12.28 -5.37 -0.96
C GLY A 170 -13.79 -5.58 -0.99
N SER A 171 -14.29 -6.57 -0.23
CA SER A 171 -15.72 -6.82 -0.05
C SER A 171 -16.40 -5.60 0.55
N THR A 172 -15.87 -5.07 1.66
CA THR A 172 -16.40 -3.87 2.32
C THR A 172 -16.45 -2.67 1.39
N LEU A 173 -15.37 -2.36 0.66
CA LEU A 173 -15.30 -1.21 -0.24
C LEU A 173 -16.02 -1.39 -1.59
N GLY A 174 -16.44 -2.61 -1.92
CA GLY A 174 -16.96 -2.95 -3.24
C GLY A 174 -15.92 -2.84 -4.37
N ILE A 175 -14.63 -2.95 -4.05
CA ILE A 175 -13.53 -2.95 -5.02
C ILE A 175 -12.81 -4.30 -4.94
N PRO A 176 -12.64 -5.02 -6.06
CA PRO A 176 -11.87 -6.25 -6.05
C PRO A 176 -10.39 -5.98 -5.79
N ARG A 177 -9.76 -6.82 -4.96
CA ARG A 177 -8.29 -6.86 -4.74
C ARG A 177 -7.70 -5.54 -4.20
N VAL A 178 -8.29 -5.00 -3.14
CA VAL A 178 -7.70 -3.83 -2.45
C VAL A 178 -6.46 -4.27 -1.66
N SER A 179 -5.29 -3.74 -2.03
CA SER A 179 -4.02 -4.03 -1.36
C SER A 179 -3.63 -3.00 -0.30
N SER A 180 -4.10 -1.77 -0.44
CA SER A 180 -3.68 -0.64 0.40
C SER A 180 -4.77 0.41 0.48
N VAL A 181 -4.88 1.03 1.66
CA VAL A 181 -5.84 2.10 1.97
C VAL A 181 -5.12 3.13 2.83
N ALA A 182 -5.22 4.40 2.48
CA ALA A 182 -4.76 5.51 3.30
C ALA A 182 -5.93 6.36 3.75
N VAL A 183 -5.87 6.82 5.00
CA VAL A 183 -6.89 7.68 5.61
C VAL A 183 -6.25 9.03 5.93
N SER A 184 -6.93 10.11 5.54
CA SER A 184 -6.49 11.47 5.83
C SER A 184 -6.61 11.79 7.31
N ARG A 185 -5.81 12.75 7.79
CA ARG A 185 -5.82 13.19 9.20
C ARG A 185 -7.18 13.60 9.72
N HIS A 186 -7.96 14.33 8.92
CA HIS A 186 -9.26 14.87 9.32
C HIS A 186 -10.41 14.08 8.68
N ALA A 187 -10.27 12.75 8.61
CA ALA A 187 -11.32 11.90 8.07
C ALA A 187 -12.50 11.81 9.06
N PRO A 188 -13.75 12.09 8.62
CA PRO A 188 -14.90 12.08 9.52
C PRO A 188 -15.15 10.66 10.06
N GLY A 189 -15.28 10.52 11.37
CA GLY A 189 -15.52 9.23 12.03
C GLY A 189 -14.29 8.32 12.15
N ALA A 190 -13.09 8.79 11.78
CA ALA A 190 -11.86 8.01 11.90
C ALA A 190 -11.14 8.18 13.25
N ASP A 191 -11.63 9.05 14.15
CA ASP A 191 -10.95 9.39 15.40
C ASP A 191 -10.76 8.18 16.33
N ALA A 192 -11.78 7.32 16.45
CA ALA A 192 -11.71 6.11 17.26
C ALA A 192 -10.66 5.12 16.70
N LEU A 193 -10.64 4.94 15.38
CA LEU A 193 -9.63 4.12 14.71
C LEU A 193 -8.23 4.71 14.88
N PHE A 194 -8.11 6.04 14.78
CA PHE A 194 -6.84 6.74 14.96
C PHE A 194 -6.29 6.57 16.37
N ALA A 195 -7.12 6.73 17.40
CA ALA A 195 -6.70 6.53 18.79
C ALA A 195 -6.19 5.10 19.03
N VAL A 196 -6.88 4.09 18.52
CA VAL A 196 -6.45 2.68 18.64
C VAL A 196 -5.13 2.44 17.90
N VAL A 197 -5.02 2.88 16.65
CA VAL A 197 -3.80 2.73 15.86
C VAL A 197 -2.62 3.49 16.47
N GLN A 198 -2.85 4.67 17.03
CA GLN A 198 -1.81 5.48 17.65
C GLN A 198 -1.24 4.83 18.91
N ASN A 199 -2.07 4.14 19.69
CA ASN A 199 -1.65 3.45 20.91
C ASN A 199 -0.89 2.15 20.60
N ILE A 200 -1.32 1.42 19.57
CA ILE A 200 -0.76 0.10 19.23
C ILE A 200 0.45 0.22 18.32
N VAL A 201 0.41 1.12 17.34
CA VAL A 201 1.36 1.15 16.22
C VAL A 201 2.31 2.33 16.38
N PRO A 202 3.62 2.08 16.56
CA PRO A 202 4.61 3.16 16.61
C PRO A 202 4.73 3.88 15.26
N PRO A 203 5.13 5.16 15.25
CA PRO A 203 5.46 5.85 14.01
C PRO A 203 6.61 5.13 13.30
N VAL A 204 6.53 5.08 11.96
CA VAL A 204 7.66 4.59 11.18
C VAL A 204 8.73 5.66 11.18
N ASP A 205 9.93 5.26 11.61
CA ASP A 205 11.10 6.10 11.56
C ASP A 205 12.17 5.50 10.65
N SER A 206 12.91 6.37 9.96
CA SER A 206 14.04 5.95 9.13
C SER A 206 15.30 6.65 9.63
N PRO A 207 16.13 5.94 10.42
CA PRO A 207 17.27 6.56 11.08
C PRO A 207 18.24 7.27 10.13
N TRP A 208 18.43 6.73 8.91
CA TRP A 208 19.32 7.31 7.91
C TRP A 208 18.79 8.62 7.28
N LEU A 209 17.48 8.89 7.37
CA LEU A 209 16.86 10.13 6.88
C LEU A 209 16.93 11.28 7.90
N ASN A 210 17.07 10.95 9.18
CA ASN A 210 17.15 11.90 10.29
C ASN A 210 18.59 12.27 10.67
N GLU A 211 19.58 11.80 9.90
CA GLU A 211 21.00 12.08 10.13
C GLU A 211 21.33 13.57 9.93
N THR A 212 20.96 14.41 10.91
CA THR A 212 21.82 15.51 11.38
C THR A 212 23.07 14.90 12.04
N PRO A 213 24.22 15.60 12.10
CA PRO A 213 25.58 15.06 11.92
C PRO A 213 26.13 14.25 13.12
N SER A 214 25.34 13.38 13.76
CA SER A 214 25.90 12.32 14.58
C SER A 214 26.42 11.23 13.65
N THR A 215 27.63 11.47 13.12
CA THR A 215 28.47 10.60 12.30
C THR A 215 28.86 9.32 13.04
N VAL A 216 27.89 8.47 13.38
CA VAL A 216 28.17 7.12 13.87
C VAL A 216 28.42 6.25 12.65
N TYR A 217 29.70 6.10 12.30
CA TYR A 217 30.13 5.21 11.24
C TYR A 217 29.57 3.80 11.50
N LYS A 218 28.80 3.28 10.55
CA LYS A 218 28.35 1.87 10.56
C LYS A 218 29.39 1.03 9.82
N THR A 219 29.87 -0.01 10.49
CA THR A 219 30.84 -0.95 9.93
C THR A 219 30.27 -1.70 8.72
N THR A 220 31.14 -2.03 7.77
CA THR A 220 30.78 -2.80 6.57
C THR A 220 30.27 -4.18 6.95
N ARG A 221 29.09 -4.56 6.46
CA ARG A 221 28.56 -5.92 6.61
C ARG A 221 28.97 -6.75 5.40
N ILE A 222 29.81 -7.76 5.62
CA ILE A 222 30.25 -8.70 4.58
C ILE A 222 29.54 -10.04 4.84
N GLY A 223 28.57 -10.38 4.00
CA GLY A 223 27.89 -11.67 4.02
C GLY A 223 28.62 -12.69 3.13
N SER A 224 28.49 -13.96 3.45
CA SER A 224 29.08 -15.06 2.65
C SER A 224 28.02 -16.09 2.32
N VAL A 225 27.88 -16.44 1.03
CA VAL A 225 26.88 -17.40 0.55
C VAL A 225 27.57 -18.50 -0.25
N GLU A 226 27.26 -19.76 0.05
CA GLU A 226 27.66 -20.88 -0.80
C GLU A 226 26.87 -20.85 -2.10
N THR A 227 27.57 -20.75 -3.23
CA THR A 227 26.97 -20.80 -4.56
C THR A 227 27.54 -21.97 -5.35
N THR A 228 26.69 -22.60 -6.15
CA THR A 228 27.08 -23.71 -7.00
C THR A 228 27.67 -23.19 -8.30
N VAL A 229 28.91 -23.58 -8.62
CA VAL A 229 29.59 -23.19 -9.86
C VAL A 229 29.30 -24.24 -10.93
N GLY A 230 28.79 -23.81 -12.08
CA GLY A 230 28.51 -24.66 -13.22
C GLY A 230 29.76 -25.39 -13.74
N THR A 231 29.58 -26.57 -14.32
CA THR A 231 30.69 -27.34 -14.90
C THR A 231 31.30 -26.57 -16.08
N LYS A 232 32.63 -26.41 -16.06
CA LYS A 232 33.39 -25.80 -17.16
C LYS A 232 33.13 -26.62 -18.43
N ARG A 233 32.59 -25.99 -19.49
CA ARG A 233 32.46 -26.66 -20.80
C ARG A 233 33.86 -27.09 -21.25
N VAL A 234 34.06 -28.40 -21.39
CA VAL A 234 35.28 -28.96 -22.00
C VAL A 234 35.20 -28.62 -23.48
N LYS A 235 36.24 -27.94 -23.99
CA LYS A 235 36.37 -27.61 -25.41
C LYS A 235 36.88 -28.88 -26.08
N GLU A 236 36.05 -29.53 -26.90
CA GLU A 236 36.47 -30.66 -27.73
C GLU A 236 37.56 -30.16 -28.69
N SER A 237 38.77 -30.73 -28.58
CA SER A 237 39.83 -30.57 -29.57
C SER A 237 39.60 -31.60 -30.68
N ASN A 238 39.28 -31.12 -31.89
CA ASN A 238 39.40 -31.89 -33.13
C ASN A 238 40.86 -32.26 -33.40
#